data_AF-B3TBV6-F1
#
_entry.id   AF-B3TBV6-F1
#
_cell.length_a   1.000
_cell.length_b   1.000
_cell.length_c   1.000
_cell.angle_alpha   90.00
_cell.angle_beta   90.00
_cell.angle_gamma   90.00
#
_symmetry.space_group_name_H-M   'P 1'
#
loop_
_entity.id
_entity.type
_entity.pdbx_description
1 polymer ?
#
loop_
_entity_poly.entity_id
_entity_poly.type
_entity_poly.pdbx_seq_one_letter_code
_entity_poly.pdbx_strand_id
1 'polypeptide(L)'
;MKKFTIALLGVIFVALIAGSIQSISADHLEPGQGIFKEESEVELVTTHGSNYQIYLQTVFRNGDDQLINVSETTEIGMYIPHKITDHVFDTLMGKKEIITIDNIKYEKVQYIFSPTLEQRWTGFYPIFSEIPLEFKYEEGAVAKMNKKIKNYSIWKIHYCAAFEGHGYTCIPVFQALVPTMTLEPDDVVTQQWTILRELK
;
A
#
# COMPACT_ATOMS: atom_id res chain seq x y z
N MET A 1 57.81 20.62 -2.50
CA MET A 1 56.87 19.91 -3.41
C MET A 1 56.29 18.66 -2.77
N LYS A 2 57.07 17.62 -2.43
CA LYS A 2 56.54 16.34 -1.86
C LYS A 2 55.56 16.49 -0.67
N LYS A 3 55.86 17.34 0.31
CA LYS A 3 54.98 17.55 1.49
C LYS A 3 53.64 18.21 1.15
N PHE A 4 53.64 19.15 0.20
CA PHE A 4 52.41 19.82 -0.26
C PHE A 4 51.55 18.87 -1.10
N THR A 5 52.16 18.01 -1.92
CA THR A 5 51.44 16.98 -2.69
C THR A 5 50.78 15.94 -1.79
N ILE A 6 51.44 15.52 -0.70
CA ILE A 6 50.87 14.57 0.28
C ILE A 6 49.67 15.20 1.00
N ALA A 7 49.76 16.47 1.41
CA ALA A 7 48.66 17.17 2.06
C ALA A 7 47.45 17.32 1.12
N LEU A 8 47.69 17.69 -0.14
CA LEU A 8 46.63 17.85 -1.15
C LEU A 8 45.93 16.51 -1.44
N LEU A 9 46.70 15.42 -1.59
CA LEU A 9 46.15 14.08 -1.79
C LEU A 9 45.32 13.62 -0.58
N GLY A 10 45.77 13.90 0.64
CA GLY A 10 45.01 13.59 1.86
C GLY A 10 43.66 14.30 1.92
N VAL A 11 43.63 15.60 1.59
CA VAL A 11 42.38 16.39 1.55
C VAL A 11 41.43 15.87 0.49
N ILE A 12 41.93 15.54 -0.71
CA ILE A 12 41.10 14.97 -1.79
C ILE A 12 40.53 13.62 -1.37
N PHE A 13 41.33 12.77 -0.69
CA PHE A 13 40.88 11.46 -0.26
C PHE A 13 39.80 11.55 0.83
N VAL A 14 39.94 12.47 1.79
CA VAL A 14 38.92 12.73 2.81
C VAL A 14 37.65 13.32 2.20
N ALA A 15 37.78 14.27 1.27
CA ALA A 15 36.64 14.85 0.57
C ALA A 15 35.92 13.82 -0.32
N LEU A 16 36.64 12.91 -0.95
CA LEU A 16 36.06 11.80 -1.70
C LEU A 16 35.34 10.84 -0.76
N ILE A 17 35.93 10.43 0.37
CA ILE A 17 35.26 9.53 1.33
C ILE A 17 34.01 10.18 1.93
N ALA A 18 34.10 11.44 2.37
CA ALA A 18 32.97 12.16 2.94
C ALA A 18 31.89 12.50 1.90
N GLY A 19 32.28 12.82 0.66
CA GLY A 19 31.37 13.09 -0.45
C GLY A 19 30.79 11.83 -1.11
N SER A 20 31.36 10.64 -0.84
CA SER A 20 30.82 9.35 -1.29
C SER A 20 29.68 8.85 -0.41
N ILE A 21 29.53 9.42 0.80
CA ILE A 21 28.41 9.12 1.69
C ILE A 21 27.31 10.10 1.33
N GLN A 22 26.47 9.75 0.36
CA GLN A 22 25.19 10.43 0.24
C GLN A 22 24.43 10.18 1.55
N SER A 23 24.19 11.24 2.32
CA SER A 23 23.33 11.17 3.49
C SER A 23 21.91 10.93 3.02
N ILE A 24 21.49 9.67 2.96
CA ILE A 24 20.11 9.30 2.71
C ILE A 24 19.53 9.01 4.09
N SER A 25 18.78 9.97 4.65
CA SER A 25 18.06 9.72 5.89
C SER A 25 16.73 9.05 5.54
N ALA A 26 16.50 7.86 6.06
CA ALA A 26 15.17 7.26 6.00
C ALA A 26 14.23 8.05 6.92
N ASP A 27 12.95 8.17 6.54
CA ASP A 27 12.00 9.03 7.26
C ASP A 27 11.80 8.61 8.72
N HIS A 28 11.91 7.32 9.03
CA HIS A 28 11.87 6.77 10.40
C HIS A 28 13.10 7.13 11.26
N LEU A 29 14.14 7.74 10.68
CA LEU A 29 15.28 8.31 11.40
C LEU A 29 15.11 9.82 11.67
N GLU A 30 14.12 10.46 11.05
CA GLU A 30 13.84 11.88 11.20
C GLU A 30 12.84 12.14 12.34
N PRO A 31 12.90 13.31 13.01
CA PRO A 31 11.90 13.69 14.00
C PRO A 31 10.51 13.90 13.36
N GLY A 32 9.51 13.10 13.75
CA GLY A 32 8.14 13.22 13.28
C GLY A 32 7.48 11.87 13.07
N GLN A 33 6.20 11.85 12.64
CA GLN A 33 5.53 10.63 12.20
C GLN A 33 5.70 10.50 10.68
N GLY A 34 6.60 9.60 10.26
CA GLY A 34 6.86 9.27 8.86
C GLY A 34 5.86 8.25 8.29
N ILE A 35 6.13 7.81 7.06
CA ILE A 35 5.47 6.65 6.43
C ILE A 35 5.95 5.37 7.09
N PHE A 36 7.26 5.27 7.32
CA PHE A 36 7.86 4.08 7.92
C PHE A 36 8.04 4.24 9.42
N LYS A 37 7.79 3.14 10.12
CA LYS A 37 8.08 2.97 11.53
C LYS A 37 9.47 2.35 11.72
N GLU A 38 9.84 1.43 10.82
CA GLU A 38 11.15 0.79 10.74
C GLU A 38 11.51 0.55 9.25
N GLU A 39 12.72 0.06 8.97
CA GLU A 39 13.24 -0.16 7.60
C GLU A 39 12.27 -0.90 6.66
N SER A 40 11.49 -1.85 7.18
CA SER A 40 10.56 -2.69 6.42
C SER A 40 9.10 -2.64 6.92
N GLU A 41 8.80 -1.79 7.90
CA GLU A 41 7.47 -1.68 8.51
C GLU A 41 6.94 -0.26 8.34
N VAL A 42 5.73 -0.14 7.78
CA VAL A 42 5.02 1.13 7.70
C VAL A 42 4.24 1.42 8.98
N GLU A 43 4.07 2.70 9.27
CA GLU A 43 3.17 3.15 10.33
C GLU A 43 1.72 3.02 9.85
N LEU A 44 0.97 2.11 10.45
CA LEU A 44 -0.46 1.91 10.21
C LEU A 44 -1.24 2.17 11.49
N VAL A 45 -2.20 3.08 11.41
CA VAL A 45 -3.11 3.40 12.51
C VAL A 45 -4.54 3.06 12.13
N THR A 46 -5.38 2.81 13.12
CA THR A 46 -6.80 2.55 12.89
C THR A 46 -7.54 3.84 12.53
N THR A 47 -8.66 3.72 11.82
CA THR A 47 -9.55 4.85 11.52
C THR A 47 -10.27 5.41 12.75
N HIS A 48 -10.25 4.68 13.87
CA HIS A 48 -10.93 5.06 15.10
C HIS A 48 -10.38 6.38 15.66
N GLY A 49 -11.24 7.40 15.75
CA GLY A 49 -10.85 8.74 16.22
C GLY A 49 -10.09 9.57 15.18
N SER A 50 -9.95 9.09 13.94
CA SER A 50 -9.40 9.85 12.81
C SER A 50 -10.49 10.57 12.01
N ASN A 51 -10.09 11.40 11.05
CA ASN A 51 -10.99 11.99 10.07
C ASN A 51 -11.33 11.03 8.91
N TYR A 52 -10.77 9.82 8.88
CA TYR A 52 -11.05 8.83 7.86
C TYR A 52 -12.02 7.76 8.37
N GLN A 53 -12.89 7.27 7.48
CA GLN A 53 -13.62 6.02 7.65
C GLN A 53 -13.39 5.16 6.41
N ILE A 54 -13.11 3.88 6.60
CA ILE A 54 -12.78 2.95 5.52
C ILE A 54 -13.71 1.77 5.62
N TYR A 55 -14.49 1.57 4.57
CA TYR A 55 -15.37 0.44 4.39
C TYR A 55 -14.90 -0.37 3.18
N LEU A 56 -14.98 -1.69 3.30
CA LEU A 56 -14.72 -2.61 2.21
C LEU A 56 -15.84 -3.63 2.19
N GLN A 57 -16.52 -3.75 1.05
CA GLN A 57 -17.35 -4.89 0.73
C GLN A 57 -16.60 -5.78 -0.27
N THR A 58 -16.58 -7.08 -0.04
CA THR A 58 -16.06 -8.07 -0.97
C THR A 58 -17.17 -9.00 -1.43
N VAL A 59 -17.28 -9.17 -2.74
CA VAL A 59 -18.19 -10.12 -3.40
C VAL A 59 -17.37 -11.24 -3.99
N PHE A 60 -17.64 -12.46 -3.55
CA PHE A 60 -16.95 -13.68 -3.98
C PHE A 60 -17.85 -14.50 -4.91
N ARG A 61 -17.33 -14.88 -6.06
CA ARG A 61 -18.00 -15.74 -7.04
C ARG A 61 -17.07 -16.87 -7.47
N ASN A 62 -17.64 -18.03 -7.79
CA ASN A 62 -16.85 -19.14 -8.32
C ASN A 62 -16.50 -18.94 -9.79
N GLY A 63 -15.73 -19.87 -10.37
CA GLY A 63 -15.37 -19.85 -11.79
C GLY A 63 -16.56 -19.85 -12.76
N ASP A 64 -17.75 -20.27 -12.30
CA ASP A 64 -19.01 -20.27 -13.05
C ASP A 64 -19.86 -18.99 -12.81
N ASP A 65 -19.29 -17.95 -12.19
CA ASP A 65 -19.94 -16.68 -11.84
C ASP A 65 -21.10 -16.80 -10.80
N GLN A 66 -21.20 -17.92 -10.10
CA GLN A 66 -22.20 -18.12 -9.05
C GLN A 66 -21.75 -17.43 -7.76
N LEU A 67 -22.68 -16.76 -7.07
CA LEU A 67 -22.40 -16.08 -5.81
C LEU A 67 -22.05 -17.08 -4.71
N ILE A 68 -20.86 -16.95 -4.12
CA ILE A 68 -20.42 -17.72 -2.95
C ILE A 68 -20.74 -16.95 -1.68
N ASN A 69 -20.30 -15.69 -1.61
CA ASN A 69 -20.36 -14.89 -0.40
C ASN A 69 -20.33 -13.39 -0.71
N VAL A 70 -20.96 -12.60 0.15
CA VAL A 70 -20.72 -11.16 0.30
C VAL A 70 -20.29 -10.94 1.75
N SER A 71 -19.17 -10.26 1.95
CA SER A 71 -18.71 -9.85 3.27
C SER A 71 -18.35 -8.37 3.28
N GLU A 72 -18.44 -7.77 4.44
CA GLU A 72 -18.15 -6.36 4.64
C GLU A 72 -17.37 -6.12 5.92
N THR A 73 -16.62 -5.02 5.96
CA THR A 73 -16.02 -4.46 7.17
C THR A 73 -16.70 -3.14 7.49
N THR A 74 -17.19 -3.01 8.72
CA THR A 74 -18.06 -1.89 9.11
C THR A 74 -17.46 -0.99 10.19
N GLU A 75 -16.31 -1.35 10.77
CA GLU A 75 -15.89 -0.68 12.01
C GLU A 75 -14.43 -0.21 12.03
N ILE A 76 -13.46 -0.98 11.50
CA ILE A 76 -12.04 -0.61 11.65
C ILE A 76 -11.26 -0.91 10.37
N GLY A 77 -11.01 0.14 9.59
CA GLY A 77 -9.93 0.15 8.62
C GLY A 77 -8.64 0.68 9.21
N MET A 78 -7.56 0.55 8.45
CA MET A 78 -6.25 1.09 8.78
C MET A 78 -5.72 1.92 7.61
N TYR A 79 -4.95 2.94 7.94
CA TYR A 79 -4.30 3.81 6.98
C TYR A 79 -2.96 4.32 7.50
N ILE A 80 -2.15 4.87 6.60
CA ILE A 80 -0.88 5.51 6.94
C ILE A 80 -1.19 6.99 7.29
N PRO A 81 -0.90 7.49 8.51
CA PRO A 81 -1.20 8.86 8.90
C PRO A 81 -0.20 9.87 8.34
N HIS A 82 -0.13 9.97 7.01
CA HIS A 82 0.83 10.78 6.26
C HIS A 82 0.17 11.36 5.00
N LYS A 83 0.72 12.47 4.47
CA LYS A 83 0.23 13.17 3.26
C LYS A 83 0.09 12.29 2.02
N ILE A 84 0.75 11.13 1.99
CA ILE A 84 0.60 10.15 0.91
C ILE A 84 -0.82 9.58 0.86
N THR A 85 -1.46 9.37 2.02
CA THR A 85 -2.84 8.91 2.08
C THR A 85 -3.80 9.91 1.47
N ASP A 86 -3.63 11.20 1.80
CA ASP A 86 -4.39 12.28 1.18
C ASP A 86 -4.13 12.35 -0.33
N HIS A 87 -2.87 12.22 -0.77
CA HIS A 87 -2.54 12.18 -2.19
C HIS A 87 -3.25 11.04 -2.92
N VAL A 88 -3.21 9.81 -2.39
CA VAL A 88 -3.91 8.67 -2.99
C VAL A 88 -5.42 8.94 -3.03
N PHE A 89 -6.00 9.39 -1.92
CA PHE A 89 -7.43 9.69 -1.82
C PHE A 89 -7.87 10.77 -2.83
N ASP A 90 -7.08 11.83 -2.98
CA ASP A 90 -7.44 12.99 -3.79
C ASP A 90 -7.17 12.80 -5.29
N THR A 91 -6.20 11.96 -5.65
CA THR A 91 -5.71 11.89 -7.05
C THR A 91 -5.90 10.54 -7.73
N LEU A 92 -5.96 9.45 -6.98
CA LEU A 92 -6.00 8.09 -7.54
C LEU A 92 -7.35 7.40 -7.33
N MET A 93 -8.18 7.92 -6.43
CA MET A 93 -9.44 7.28 -6.02
C MET A 93 -10.66 7.95 -6.66
N GLY A 94 -10.94 7.61 -7.92
CA GLY A 94 -12.22 7.86 -8.57
C GLY A 94 -12.79 9.29 -8.44
N LYS A 95 -14.11 9.41 -8.55
CA LYS A 95 -14.82 10.69 -8.39
C LYS A 95 -15.17 10.91 -6.92
N LYS A 96 -14.87 12.10 -6.40
CA LYS A 96 -15.31 12.54 -5.07
C LYS A 96 -16.77 12.99 -5.07
N GLU A 97 -17.50 12.53 -4.06
CA GLU A 97 -18.87 12.95 -3.74
C GLU A 97 -18.89 13.61 -2.37
N ILE A 98 -19.72 14.63 -2.19
CA ILE A 98 -19.97 15.21 -0.86
C ILE A 98 -21.24 14.57 -0.31
N ILE A 99 -21.13 13.88 0.81
CA ILE A 99 -22.26 13.26 1.49
C ILE A 99 -22.39 13.80 2.91
N THR A 100 -23.55 13.62 3.52
CA THR A 100 -23.79 13.96 4.92
C THR A 100 -24.28 12.71 5.64
N ILE A 101 -23.60 12.32 6.72
CA ILE A 101 -23.99 11.23 7.63
C ILE A 101 -24.03 11.83 9.04
N ASP A 102 -25.15 11.69 9.75
CA ASP A 102 -25.32 12.19 11.12
C ASP A 102 -24.88 13.66 11.29
N ASN A 103 -25.31 14.52 10.36
CA ASN A 103 -24.97 15.95 10.28
C ASN A 103 -23.49 16.28 10.04
N ILE A 104 -22.62 15.29 9.84
CA ILE A 104 -21.21 15.47 9.48
C ILE A 104 -21.07 15.33 7.95
N LYS A 105 -20.34 16.26 7.33
CA LYS A 105 -20.07 16.21 5.89
C LYS A 105 -18.79 15.41 5.62
N TYR A 106 -18.81 14.60 4.58
CA TYR A 106 -17.66 13.81 4.15
C TYR A 106 -17.41 14.00 2.66
N GLU A 107 -16.14 14.00 2.27
CA GLU A 107 -15.74 13.56 0.95
C GLU A 107 -15.80 12.04 0.92
N LYS A 108 -16.53 11.48 -0.04
CA LYS A 108 -16.64 10.05 -0.29
C LYS A 108 -15.97 9.72 -1.62
N VAL A 109 -15.16 8.67 -1.63
CA VAL A 109 -14.69 8.01 -2.84
C VAL A 109 -15.13 6.54 -2.85
N GLN A 110 -15.40 6.03 -4.04
CA GLN A 110 -15.56 4.60 -4.27
C GLN A 110 -14.48 4.10 -5.22
N TYR A 111 -13.83 3.01 -4.84
CA TYR A 111 -12.82 2.33 -5.64
C TYR A 111 -13.18 0.86 -5.78
N ILE A 112 -13.45 0.43 -7.01
CA ILE A 112 -13.81 -0.96 -7.34
C ILE A 112 -12.59 -1.62 -7.96
N PHE A 113 -12.24 -2.80 -7.44
CA PHE A 113 -11.08 -3.53 -7.90
C PHE A 113 -11.30 -5.05 -7.81
N SER A 114 -10.92 -5.76 -8.86
CA SER A 114 -10.98 -7.22 -8.89
C SER A 114 -9.56 -7.76 -9.05
N PRO A 115 -8.92 -8.25 -7.98
CA PRO A 115 -7.53 -8.71 -8.05
C PRO A 115 -7.38 -9.97 -8.92
N THR A 116 -6.29 -10.05 -9.68
CA THR A 116 -5.92 -11.27 -10.40
C THR A 116 -5.47 -12.37 -9.45
N LEU A 117 -5.32 -13.60 -9.96
CA LEU A 117 -4.80 -14.72 -9.17
C LEU A 117 -3.39 -14.43 -8.65
N GLU A 118 -2.52 -13.80 -9.43
CA GLU A 118 -1.17 -13.38 -9.03
C GLU A 118 -1.20 -12.40 -7.86
N GLN A 119 -2.07 -11.40 -7.96
CA GLN A 119 -2.24 -10.37 -6.94
C GLN A 119 -2.78 -10.98 -5.64
N ARG A 120 -3.78 -11.87 -5.72
CA ARG A 120 -4.26 -12.65 -4.57
C ARG A 120 -3.16 -13.57 -4.01
N TRP A 121 -2.38 -14.20 -4.86
CA TRP A 121 -1.31 -15.11 -4.43
C TRP A 121 -0.26 -14.39 -3.60
N THR A 122 0.18 -13.23 -4.08
CA THR A 122 1.20 -12.38 -3.45
C THR A 122 0.66 -11.48 -2.34
N GLY A 123 -0.65 -11.27 -2.29
CA GLY A 123 -1.27 -10.29 -1.38
C GLY A 123 -1.00 -8.85 -1.79
N PHE A 124 -0.74 -8.62 -3.08
CA PHE A 124 -0.26 -7.38 -3.64
C PHE A 124 -1.30 -6.76 -4.57
N TYR A 125 -1.72 -5.53 -4.27
CA TYR A 125 -2.89 -4.87 -4.87
C TYR A 125 -2.58 -3.40 -5.17
N PRO A 126 -1.80 -3.09 -6.22
CA PRO A 126 -1.38 -1.72 -6.51
C PRO A 126 -2.52 -0.90 -7.11
N ILE A 127 -2.77 0.29 -6.56
CA ILE A 127 -3.56 1.34 -7.23
C ILE A 127 -2.67 2.21 -8.13
N PHE A 128 -1.39 2.32 -7.78
CA PHE A 128 -0.40 3.08 -8.53
C PHE A 128 0.98 2.45 -8.42
N SER A 129 1.76 2.62 -9.49
CA SER A 129 3.15 2.22 -9.57
C SER A 129 3.93 3.18 -10.47
N GLU A 130 5.04 3.73 -9.97
CA GLU A 130 5.93 4.60 -10.77
C GLU A 130 6.63 3.86 -11.92
N ILE A 131 6.79 2.54 -11.80
CA ILE A 131 7.39 1.68 -12.81
C ILE A 131 6.44 0.55 -13.21
N PRO A 132 6.54 0.00 -14.43
CA PRO A 132 5.80 -1.20 -14.78
C PRO A 132 6.15 -2.37 -13.86
N LEU A 133 5.14 -3.09 -13.37
CA LEU A 133 5.31 -4.27 -12.53
C LEU A 133 5.05 -5.53 -13.36
N GLU A 134 6.01 -6.43 -13.35
CA GLU A 134 5.92 -7.72 -14.02
C GLU A 134 6.10 -8.86 -13.01
N PHE A 135 5.17 -9.80 -13.00
CA PHE A 135 5.31 -11.02 -12.20
C PHE A 135 6.31 -11.95 -12.87
N LYS A 136 7.38 -12.27 -12.15
CA LYS A 136 8.33 -13.33 -12.53
C LYS A 136 8.03 -14.58 -11.73
N TYR A 137 7.97 -15.71 -12.41
CA TYR A 137 7.62 -16.99 -11.81
C TYR A 137 8.82 -17.92 -11.84
N GLU A 138 9.10 -18.54 -10.70
CA GLU A 138 9.98 -19.70 -10.65
C GLU A 138 9.32 -20.89 -11.34
N GLU A 139 10.15 -21.87 -11.75
CA GLU A 139 9.65 -23.09 -12.38
C GLU A 139 8.62 -23.78 -11.47
N GLY A 140 7.46 -24.12 -12.05
CA GLY A 140 6.36 -24.77 -11.33
C GLY A 140 5.52 -23.85 -10.42
N ALA A 141 5.91 -22.57 -10.22
CA ALA A 141 5.15 -21.65 -9.38
C ALA A 141 3.72 -21.41 -9.91
N VAL A 142 3.56 -21.28 -11.22
CA VAL A 142 2.25 -21.14 -11.88
C VAL A 142 1.37 -22.37 -11.64
N ALA A 143 1.93 -23.58 -11.77
CA ALA A 143 1.18 -24.82 -11.54
C ALA A 143 0.77 -24.97 -10.07
N LYS A 144 1.61 -24.51 -9.13
CA LYS A 144 1.28 -24.47 -7.70
C LYS A 144 0.15 -23.49 -7.41
N MET A 145 0.23 -22.28 -7.97
CA MET A 145 -0.77 -21.23 -7.81
C MET A 145 -2.16 -21.69 -8.32
N ASN A 146 -2.21 -22.34 -9.49
CA ASN A 146 -3.44 -22.86 -10.10
C ASN A 146 -4.02 -24.12 -9.42
N LYS A 147 -3.40 -24.64 -8.36
CA LYS A 147 -3.90 -25.81 -7.62
C LYS A 147 -4.19 -25.52 -6.16
N LYS A 148 -3.77 -24.36 -5.66
CA LYS A 148 -3.72 -24.11 -4.22
C LYS A 148 -4.91 -23.26 -3.81
N ILE A 149 -5.76 -23.86 -3.00
CA ILE A 149 -6.80 -23.17 -2.24
C ILE A 149 -6.14 -22.40 -1.10
N LYS A 150 -6.54 -21.13 -0.89
CA LYS A 150 -5.91 -20.23 0.09
C LYS A 150 -6.95 -19.39 0.84
N ASN A 151 -6.61 -19.02 2.08
CA ASN A 151 -7.45 -18.19 2.93
C ASN A 151 -7.13 -16.69 2.75
N TYR A 152 -8.18 -15.86 2.77
CA TYR A 152 -8.11 -14.42 2.58
C TYR A 152 -8.92 -13.71 3.66
N SER A 153 -8.27 -12.84 4.44
CA SER A 153 -8.89 -12.07 5.52
C SER A 153 -8.42 -10.61 5.58
N ILE A 154 -7.40 -10.25 4.77
CA ILE A 154 -6.80 -8.93 4.75
C ILE A 154 -6.71 -8.46 3.31
N TRP A 155 -7.26 -7.27 3.05
CA TRP A 155 -7.16 -6.59 1.77
C TRP A 155 -6.49 -5.24 1.97
N LYS A 156 -5.77 -4.81 0.95
CA LYS A 156 -4.92 -3.62 1.00
C LYS A 156 -5.05 -2.85 -0.31
N ILE A 157 -4.74 -1.57 -0.28
CA ILE A 157 -4.52 -0.73 -1.46
C ILE A 157 -3.07 -0.27 -1.41
N HIS A 158 -2.26 -0.72 -2.37
CA HIS A 158 -0.82 -0.42 -2.38
C HIS A 158 -0.49 0.76 -3.28
N TYR A 159 0.42 1.60 -2.81
CA TYR A 159 1.08 2.64 -3.60
C TYR A 159 2.56 2.27 -3.75
N CYS A 160 3.06 2.18 -4.98
CA CYS A 160 4.42 1.76 -5.27
C CYS A 160 5.26 2.88 -5.88
N ALA A 161 6.33 3.26 -5.19
CA ALA A 161 7.21 4.36 -5.57
C ALA A 161 8.59 4.22 -4.95
N ALA A 162 9.52 5.06 -5.40
CA ALA A 162 10.77 5.28 -4.69
C ALA A 162 10.54 6.12 -3.41
N PHE A 163 10.97 5.59 -2.28
CA PHE A 163 10.96 6.27 -0.98
C PHE A 163 12.40 6.52 -0.53
N GLU A 164 12.69 7.75 -0.10
CA GLU A 164 14.01 8.12 0.40
C GLU A 164 14.40 7.22 1.58
N GLY A 165 15.58 6.60 1.52
CA GLY A 165 16.05 5.64 2.53
C GLY A 165 15.45 4.22 2.44
N HIS A 166 14.41 4.00 1.64
CA HIS A 166 13.73 2.70 1.51
C HIS A 166 13.73 2.13 0.08
N GLY A 167 14.30 2.87 -0.88
CA GLY A 167 14.34 2.47 -2.28
C GLY A 167 12.94 2.34 -2.88
N TYR A 168 12.81 1.53 -3.94
CA TYR A 168 11.51 1.26 -4.55
C TYR A 168 10.71 0.26 -3.71
N THR A 169 9.61 0.71 -3.12
CA THR A 169 8.79 -0.07 -2.19
C THR A 169 7.31 0.13 -2.48
N CYS A 170 6.50 -0.88 -2.18
CA CYS A 170 5.04 -0.83 -2.26
C CYS A 170 4.43 -0.79 -0.86
N ILE A 171 3.85 0.33 -0.47
CA ILE A 171 3.27 0.53 0.86
C ILE A 171 1.74 0.37 0.84
N PRO A 172 1.13 -0.28 1.85
CA PRO A 172 -0.32 -0.42 1.93
C PRO A 172 -0.96 0.84 2.53
N VAL A 173 -1.38 1.77 1.68
CA VAL A 173 -1.93 3.08 2.10
C VAL A 173 -3.27 2.93 2.83
N PHE A 174 -4.10 1.99 2.37
CA PHE A 174 -5.33 1.59 3.06
C PHE A 174 -5.34 0.08 3.26
N GLN A 175 -5.87 -0.37 4.40
CA GLN A 175 -6.03 -1.78 4.73
C GLN A 175 -7.36 -2.03 5.44
N ALA A 176 -7.98 -3.16 5.12
CA ALA A 176 -9.22 -3.62 5.73
C ALA A 176 -9.14 -5.11 6.06
N LEU A 177 -9.69 -5.47 7.22
CA LEU A 177 -9.91 -6.87 7.60
C LEU A 177 -11.35 -7.25 7.27
N VAL A 178 -11.53 -8.44 6.70
CA VAL A 178 -12.84 -9.05 6.43
C VAL A 178 -12.88 -10.47 6.99
N PRO A 179 -14.07 -11.06 7.23
CA PRO A 179 -14.17 -12.46 7.59
C PRO A 179 -13.38 -13.36 6.64
N THR A 180 -12.61 -14.29 7.20
CA THR A 180 -11.70 -15.16 6.44
C THR A 180 -12.47 -16.04 5.46
N MET A 181 -12.22 -15.89 4.16
CA MET A 181 -12.77 -16.76 3.11
C MET A 181 -11.70 -17.66 2.51
N THR A 182 -12.08 -18.90 2.22
CA THR A 182 -11.24 -19.89 1.53
C THR A 182 -11.61 -19.85 0.05
N LEU A 183 -10.65 -19.53 -0.84
CA LEU A 183 -10.92 -19.38 -2.27
C LEU A 183 -10.09 -20.35 -3.10
N GLU A 184 -10.73 -20.82 -4.17
CA GLU A 184 -10.11 -21.55 -5.26
C GLU A 184 -9.35 -20.59 -6.22
N PRO A 185 -8.47 -21.13 -7.08
CA PRO A 185 -7.69 -20.31 -8.01
C PRO A 185 -8.53 -19.58 -9.07
N ASP A 186 -9.64 -20.16 -9.51
CA ASP A 186 -10.56 -19.61 -10.51
C ASP A 186 -11.68 -18.74 -9.91
N ASP A 187 -11.83 -18.74 -8.58
CA ASP A 187 -12.73 -17.81 -7.90
C ASP A 187 -12.37 -16.35 -8.19
N VAL A 188 -13.41 -15.54 -8.34
CA VAL A 188 -13.32 -14.11 -8.57
C VAL A 188 -13.71 -13.35 -7.31
N VAL A 189 -12.89 -12.38 -6.94
CA VAL A 189 -13.19 -11.42 -5.87
C VAL A 189 -13.40 -10.06 -6.49
N THR A 190 -14.50 -9.40 -6.15
CA THR A 190 -14.68 -7.97 -6.43
C THR A 190 -14.67 -7.21 -5.12
N GLN A 191 -13.73 -6.29 -4.99
CA GLN A 191 -13.60 -5.39 -3.86
C GLN A 191 -14.30 -4.08 -4.19
N GLN A 192 -15.13 -3.60 -3.28
CA GLN A 192 -15.75 -2.28 -3.33
C GLN A 192 -15.32 -1.51 -2.09
N TRP A 193 -14.31 -0.68 -2.26
CA TRP A 193 -13.82 0.22 -1.23
C TRP A 193 -14.68 1.48 -1.21
N THR A 194 -15.15 1.87 -0.03
CA THR A 194 -15.76 3.18 0.22
C THR A 194 -14.96 3.86 1.31
N ILE A 195 -14.29 4.96 0.94
CA ILE A 195 -13.45 5.72 1.89
C ILE A 195 -14.08 7.09 2.05
N LEU A 196 -14.26 7.47 3.30
CA LEU A 196 -14.80 8.77 3.70
C LEU A 196 -13.70 9.57 4.38
N ARG A 197 -13.63 10.86 4.07
CA ARG A 197 -12.82 11.85 4.77
C ARG A 197 -13.71 12.96 5.27
N GLU A 198 -13.75 13.18 6.58
CA GLU A 198 -14.54 14.24 7.20
C GLU A 198 -14.09 15.61 6.70
N LEU A 199 -15.05 16.42 6.27
CA LEU A 199 -14.84 17.82 5.92
C LEU A 199 -14.94 18.66 7.20
N LYS A 200 -13.80 19.13 7.67
CA LYS A 200 -13.70 20.08 8.78
C LYS A 200 -13.99 21.50 8.33
#